data_AF-A0A2I0FJR0-F1
#
_entry.id   AF-A0A2I0FJR0-F1
#
_cell.length_a   1.000
_cell.length_b   1.000
_cell.length_c   1.000
_cell.angle_alpha   90.00
_cell.angle_beta   90.00
_cell.angle_gamma   90.00
#
_symmetry.space_group_name_H-M   'P 1'
#
loop_
_entity.id
_entity.type
_entity.pdbx_description
1 polymer ?
#
loop_
_entity_poly.entity_id
_entity_poly.type
_entity_poly.pdbx_seq_one_letter_code
_entity_poly.pdbx_strand_id
1 'polypeptide(L)'
;MAEEKQEIRTDLIGEILREYEKTGGMDNLPGAGKPLPSEYFSGDLFQHFQRIANEQGYKPHWLKLQHEIRGQIQEALGKLEAGKTKDLPLRIARINEKIHEFNKSCPPPLQKGSVTLENISRMASRWE
;
A
#
# COMPACT_ATOMS: atom_id res chain seq x y z
N MET A 1 -36.91 -34.15 -10.55
CA MET A 1 -35.53 -34.59 -10.25
C MET A 1 -34.62 -33.74 -11.13
N ALA A 2 -33.99 -32.72 -10.56
CA ALA A 2 -33.08 -31.86 -11.30
C ALA A 2 -31.67 -32.43 -11.12
N GLU A 3 -31.11 -33.01 -12.18
CA GLU A 3 -29.69 -33.37 -12.22
C GLU A 3 -28.89 -32.07 -12.28
N GLU A 4 -28.20 -31.78 -11.17
CA GLU A 4 -27.26 -30.68 -11.08
C GLU A 4 -26.01 -31.06 -11.90
N LYS A 5 -25.89 -30.46 -13.08
CA LYS A 5 -24.78 -30.68 -14.00
C LYS A 5 -23.52 -30.08 -13.38
N GLN A 6 -22.72 -30.91 -12.72
CA GLN A 6 -21.47 -30.53 -12.09
C GLN A 6 -20.48 -30.07 -13.18
N GLU A 7 -20.24 -28.76 -13.25
CA GLU A 7 -19.25 -28.15 -14.14
C GLU A 7 -17.86 -28.67 -13.74
N ILE A 8 -17.29 -29.57 -14.54
CA ILE A 8 -15.92 -30.02 -14.37
C ILE A 8 -15.01 -28.87 -14.80
N ARG A 9 -14.62 -28.01 -13.85
CA ARG A 9 -13.54 -27.06 -14.04
C ARG A 9 -12.23 -27.83 -14.03
N THR A 10 -11.61 -28.00 -15.19
CA THR A 10 -10.29 -28.61 -15.31
C THR A 10 -9.28 -27.73 -14.56
N ASP A 11 -8.71 -28.26 -13.47
CA ASP A 11 -7.66 -27.59 -12.71
C ASP A 11 -6.32 -27.74 -13.45
N LEU A 12 -6.13 -26.88 -14.46
CA LEU A 12 -4.94 -26.87 -15.30
C LEU A 12 -3.64 -26.67 -14.48
N ILE A 13 -3.71 -25.86 -13.41
CA ILE A 13 -2.56 -25.65 -12.51
C ILE A 13 -2.25 -26.93 -11.74
N GLY A 14 -3.28 -27.61 -11.23
CA GLY A 14 -3.14 -28.90 -10.57
C GLY A 14 -2.57 -29.99 -11.48
N GLU A 15 -2.99 -30.04 -12.75
CA GLU A 15 -2.45 -30.98 -13.74
C GLU A 15 -0.96 -30.71 -14.01
N ILE A 16 -0.58 -29.45 -14.24
CA ILE A 16 0.82 -29.04 -14.45
C ILE A 16 1.68 -29.42 -13.23
N LEU A 17 1.21 -29.14 -12.01
CA LEU A 17 1.93 -29.49 -10.79
C LEU A 17 2.13 -31.00 -10.65
N ARG A 18 1.10 -31.81 -10.94
CA ARG A 18 1.19 -33.28 -10.88
C ARG A 18 2.14 -33.85 -11.91
N GLU A 19 2.16 -33.30 -13.13
CA GLU A 19 3.13 -33.71 -14.15
C GLU A 19 4.55 -33.33 -13.76
N TYR A 20 4.74 -32.11 -13.25
CA TYR A 20 6.03 -31.62 -12.79
C TYR A 20 6.58 -32.47 -11.63
N GLU A 21 5.72 -32.83 -10.66
CA GLU A 21 6.07 -33.74 -9.56
C GLU A 21 6.46 -35.14 -10.07
N LYS A 22 5.70 -35.72 -11.01
CA LYS A 22 6.01 -37.04 -11.61
C LYS A 22 7.34 -37.07 -12.34
N THR A 23 7.74 -35.95 -12.95
CA THR A 23 9.04 -35.82 -13.65
C THR A 23 10.23 -35.60 -12.71
N GLY A 24 10.01 -35.61 -11.39
CA GLY A 24 11.05 -35.33 -10.40
C GLY A 24 11.42 -33.85 -10.29
N GLY A 25 10.58 -32.96 -10.84
CA GLY A 25 10.80 -31.51 -10.82
C GLY A 25 10.79 -30.92 -9.40
N MET A 26 10.19 -31.63 -8.44
CA MET A 26 10.19 -31.28 -7.01
C MET A 26 11.47 -31.71 -6.27
N ASP A 27 12.26 -32.64 -6.80
CA ASP A 27 13.37 -33.27 -6.07
C ASP A 27 14.59 -32.34 -5.91
N ASN A 28 14.79 -31.40 -6.83
CA ASN A 28 15.93 -30.48 -6.86
C ASN A 28 15.49 -29.01 -6.95
N LEU A 29 14.54 -28.60 -6.09
CA LEU A 29 14.10 -27.20 -6.05
C LEU A 29 15.23 -26.27 -5.55
N PRO A 30 15.39 -25.09 -6.16
CA PRO A 30 16.37 -24.12 -5.72
C PRO A 30 16.03 -23.65 -4.29
N GLY A 31 16.92 -23.93 -3.35
CA GLY A 31 16.74 -23.58 -1.93
C GLY A 31 16.10 -24.67 -1.07
N ALA A 32 15.78 -25.84 -1.63
CA ALA A 32 15.32 -26.99 -0.84
C ALA A 32 16.34 -27.35 0.26
N GLY A 33 15.86 -27.45 1.50
CA GLY A 33 16.68 -27.77 2.67
C GLY A 33 17.62 -26.66 3.16
N LYS A 34 17.72 -25.53 2.45
CA LYS A 34 18.50 -24.38 2.93
C LYS A 34 17.68 -23.59 3.96
N PRO A 35 18.29 -23.14 5.07
CA PRO A 35 17.61 -22.24 5.98
C PRO A 35 17.24 -20.94 5.25
N LEU A 36 16.10 -20.37 5.62
CA LEU A 36 15.74 -19.03 5.13
C LEU A 36 16.84 -18.03 5.53
N PRO A 37 17.12 -17.01 4.70
CA PRO A 37 18.08 -15.97 5.03
C PRO A 37 17.78 -15.36 6.40
N SER A 38 18.80 -15.08 7.21
CA SER A 38 18.63 -14.48 8.55
C SER A 38 17.83 -13.17 8.52
N GLU A 39 17.92 -12.45 7.40
CA GLU A 39 17.20 -11.19 7.17
C GLU A 39 15.67 -11.36 7.16
N TYR A 40 15.16 -12.52 6.76
CA TYR A 40 13.71 -12.83 6.82
C TYR A 40 13.18 -12.88 8.26
N PHE A 41 14.07 -13.12 9.23
CA PHE A 41 13.73 -13.13 10.66
C PHE A 41 14.00 -11.78 11.33
N SER A 42 14.55 -10.80 10.59
CA SER A 42 14.87 -9.47 11.09
C SER A 42 13.98 -8.41 10.45
N GLY A 43 13.28 -7.64 11.28
CA GLY A 43 12.36 -6.60 10.83
C GLY A 43 10.89 -7.02 10.94
N ASP A 44 9.99 -6.03 10.89
CA ASP A 44 8.56 -6.31 10.82
C ASP A 44 8.16 -6.71 9.38
N LEU A 45 6.98 -7.31 9.25
CA LEU A 45 6.40 -7.70 7.96
C LEU A 45 6.37 -6.53 6.94
N PHE A 46 6.28 -5.30 7.44
CA PHE A 46 6.19 -4.11 6.62
C PHE A 46 7.54 -3.75 5.99
N GLN A 47 8.64 -3.81 6.73
CA GLN A 47 9.99 -3.63 6.21
C GLN A 47 10.29 -4.65 5.09
N HIS A 48 9.83 -5.88 5.28
CA HIS A 48 9.97 -6.93 4.28
C HIS A 48 9.17 -6.62 3.00
N PHE A 49 7.92 -6.18 3.16
CA PHE A 49 7.09 -5.74 2.03
C PHE A 49 7.70 -4.55 1.29
N GLN A 50 8.21 -3.54 2.00
CA GLN A 50 8.87 -2.39 1.39
C GLN A 50 10.10 -2.80 0.57
N ARG A 51 10.92 -3.71 1.11
CA ARG A 51 12.10 -4.24 0.40
C ARG A 51 11.70 -4.90 -0.92
N ILE A 52 10.79 -5.88 -0.86
CA ILE A 52 10.32 -6.61 -2.05
C ILE A 52 9.65 -5.66 -3.06
N ALA A 53 8.80 -4.75 -2.58
CA ALA A 53 8.14 -3.78 -3.45
C ALA A 53 9.16 -2.89 -4.17
N ASN A 54 10.19 -2.41 -3.47
CA ASN A 54 11.25 -1.60 -4.06
C ASN A 54 12.11 -2.40 -5.05
N GLU A 55 12.50 -3.64 -4.71
CA GLU A 55 13.27 -4.54 -5.58
C GLU A 55 12.52 -4.85 -6.89
N GLN A 56 11.20 -4.97 -6.83
CA GLN A 56 10.34 -5.21 -7.99
C GLN A 56 9.89 -3.92 -8.70
N GLY A 57 10.38 -2.75 -8.28
CA GLY A 57 10.01 -1.45 -8.86
C GLY A 57 8.55 -1.05 -8.61
N TYR A 58 7.86 -1.69 -7.67
CA TYR A 58 6.47 -1.44 -7.33
C TYR A 58 6.34 -0.16 -6.51
N LYS A 59 5.66 0.84 -7.07
CA LYS A 59 5.29 2.07 -6.35
C LYS A 59 3.84 1.98 -5.88
N PRO A 60 3.58 1.97 -4.56
CA PRO A 60 2.22 1.93 -4.06
C PRO A 60 1.39 3.14 -4.53
N HIS A 61 0.10 2.92 -4.79
CA HIS A 61 -0.80 3.98 -5.24
C HIS A 61 -0.88 5.17 -4.25
N TRP A 62 -0.81 4.88 -2.95
CA TRP A 62 -0.87 5.90 -1.90
C TRP A 62 0.29 6.89 -1.92
N LEU A 63 1.42 6.59 -2.60
CA LEU A 63 2.51 7.55 -2.76
C LEU A 63 2.09 8.76 -3.61
N LYS A 64 1.26 8.53 -4.64
CA LYS A 64 0.71 9.63 -5.45
C LYS A 64 -0.21 10.50 -4.62
N LEU A 65 -1.09 9.88 -3.82
CA LEU A 65 -1.96 10.57 -2.87
C LEU A 65 -1.15 11.38 -1.85
N GLN A 66 -0.04 10.84 -1.35
CA GLN A 66 0.85 11.55 -0.43
C GLN A 66 1.39 12.85 -1.04
N HIS A 67 1.90 12.80 -2.27
CA HIS A 67 2.40 13.99 -2.96
C HIS A 67 1.29 15.02 -3.21
N GLU A 68 0.10 14.54 -3.58
CA GLU A 68 -1.06 15.41 -3.81
C GLU A 68 -1.51 16.11 -2.52
N ILE A 69 -1.63 15.37 -1.42
CA ILE A 69 -1.98 15.90 -0.09
C ILE A 69 -0.96 16.94 0.34
N ARG A 70 0.34 16.65 0.20
CA ARG A 70 1.42 17.60 0.50
C ARG A 70 1.26 18.90 -0.28
N GLY A 71 1.03 18.82 -1.59
CA GLY A 71 0.82 20.01 -2.43
C GLY A 71 -0.39 20.84 -1.99
N GLN A 72 -1.49 20.18 -1.65
CA GLN A 72 -2.71 20.85 -1.17
C GLN A 72 -2.53 21.52 0.20
N ILE A 73 -1.78 20.90 1.12
CA ILE A 73 -1.45 21.49 2.42
C ILE A 73 -0.59 22.75 2.24
N GLN A 74 0.42 22.71 1.36
CA GLN A 74 1.27 23.86 1.05
C GLN A 74 0.47 25.00 0.41
N GLU A 75 -0.46 24.69 -0.52
CA GLU A 75 -1.33 25.70 -1.12
C GLU A 75 -2.29 26.33 -0.09
N ALA A 76 -2.82 25.52 0.84
CA ALA A 76 -3.67 26.00 1.91
C ALA A 76 -2.90 26.90 2.90
N LEU A 77 -1.64 26.57 3.21
CA LEU A 77 -0.74 27.42 4.01
C LEU A 77 -0.49 28.77 3.35
N GLY A 78 -0.10 28.78 2.07
CA GLY A 78 0.13 30.04 1.36
C GLY A 78 -1.12 30.93 1.28
N LYS A 79 -2.32 30.34 1.25
CA LYS A 79 -3.59 31.08 1.31
C LYS A 79 -3.90 31.65 2.69
N LEU A 80 -3.56 30.91 3.73
CA LEU A 80 -3.68 31.37 5.11
C LEU A 80 -2.77 32.57 5.36
N GLU A 81 -1.50 32.49 4.92
CA GLU A 81 -0.53 33.59 5.00
C GLU A 81 -0.95 34.81 4.19
N ALA A 82 -1.57 34.61 3.01
CA ALA A 82 -2.13 35.68 2.19
C ALA A 82 -3.47 36.25 2.70
N GLY A 83 -3.96 35.82 3.86
CA GLY A 83 -5.20 36.31 4.47
C GLY A 83 -6.49 35.87 3.75
N LYS A 84 -6.43 34.89 2.84
CA LYS A 84 -7.57 34.39 2.06
C LYS A 84 -8.26 33.24 2.78
N THR A 85 -9.09 33.56 3.77
CA THR A 85 -9.69 32.57 4.70
C THR A 85 -11.05 32.02 4.28
N LYS A 86 -11.78 32.66 3.36
CA LYS A 86 -13.17 32.29 3.00
C LYS A 86 -13.34 30.83 2.56
N ASP A 87 -12.45 30.33 1.71
CA ASP A 87 -12.54 28.97 1.14
C ASP A 87 -11.69 27.92 1.88
N LEU A 88 -10.98 28.34 2.92
CA LEU A 88 -9.99 27.51 3.59
C LEU A 88 -10.60 26.32 4.36
N PRO A 89 -11.76 26.45 5.05
CA PRO A 89 -12.41 25.33 5.71
C PRO A 89 -12.83 24.21 4.73
N LEU A 90 -13.40 24.58 3.57
CA LEU A 90 -13.81 23.63 2.53
C LEU A 90 -12.60 22.88 1.95
N ARG A 91 -11.47 23.57 1.79
CA ARG A 91 -10.22 22.97 1.31
C ARG A 91 -9.65 21.98 2.31
N ILE A 92 -9.65 22.32 3.60
CA ILE A 92 -9.18 21.43 4.66
C ILE A 92 -10.06 20.18 4.75
N ALA A 93 -11.38 20.31 4.60
CA ALA A 93 -12.28 19.15 4.54
C ALA A 93 -11.89 18.18 3.41
N ARG A 94 -11.66 18.71 2.20
CA ARG A 94 -11.20 17.91 1.04
C ARG A 94 -9.84 17.25 1.27
N ILE A 95 -8.91 17.96 1.91
CA ILE A 95 -7.61 17.40 2.29
C ILE A 95 -7.82 16.21 3.24
N ASN A 96 -8.69 16.36 4.25
CA ASN A 96 -8.97 15.29 5.21
C ASN A 96 -9.65 14.07 4.59
N GLU A 97 -10.52 14.25 3.60
CA GLU A 97 -11.10 13.13 2.83
C GLU A 97 -9.99 12.33 2.12
N LYS A 98 -9.02 13.01 1.51
CA LYS A 98 -7.87 12.36 0.88
C LYS A 98 -6.94 11.69 1.89
N ILE A 99 -6.73 12.30 3.05
CA ILE A 99 -5.96 11.69 4.14
C ILE A 99 -6.64 10.40 4.61
N HIS A 100 -7.98 10.38 4.66
CA HIS A 100 -8.72 9.17 5.01
C HIS A 100 -8.56 8.06 3.97
N GLU A 101 -8.62 8.40 2.68
CA GLU A 101 -8.36 7.45 1.58
C GLU A 101 -6.91 6.94 1.59
N PHE A 102 -5.95 7.83 1.83
CA PHE A 102 -4.55 7.49 2.04
C PHE A 102 -4.40 6.51 3.21
N ASN A 103 -4.99 6.79 4.37
CA ASN A 103 -4.88 5.92 5.54
C ASN A 103 -5.53 4.54 5.34
N LYS A 104 -6.57 4.42 4.50
CA LYS A 104 -7.16 3.12 4.15
C LYS A 104 -6.22 2.23 3.34
N SER A 105 -5.40 2.83 2.49
CA SER A 105 -4.47 2.12 1.61
C SER A 105 -3.06 2.03 2.18
N CYS A 106 -2.76 2.84 3.20
CA CYS A 106 -1.47 2.91 3.84
C CYS A 106 -1.39 1.99 5.08
N PRO A 107 -0.26 1.27 5.27
CA PRO A 107 -0.05 0.46 6.47
C PRO A 107 -0.14 1.28 7.77
N PRO A 108 -0.60 0.68 8.89
CA PRO A 108 -0.78 1.36 10.17
C PRO A 108 0.37 2.29 10.63
N PRO A 109 1.66 1.91 10.52
CA PRO A 109 2.76 2.77 10.99
C PRO A 109 2.94 4.06 10.17
N LEU A 110 2.41 4.11 8.95
CA LEU A 110 2.57 5.25 8.04
C LEU A 110 1.32 6.14 7.94
N GLN A 111 0.23 5.78 8.61
CA GLN A 111 -0.99 6.57 8.65
C GLN A 111 -0.73 7.95 9.26
N LYS A 112 -1.45 8.95 8.76
CA LYS A 112 -1.30 10.36 9.15
C LYS A 112 -2.57 10.89 9.82
N GLY A 113 -2.40 11.86 10.72
CA GLY A 113 -3.52 12.53 11.38
C GLY A 113 -4.23 13.53 10.46
N SER A 114 -5.44 13.92 10.85
CA SER A 114 -6.21 14.95 10.16
C SER A 114 -5.62 16.36 10.33
N VAL A 115 -5.89 17.20 9.35
CA VAL A 115 -5.48 18.61 9.30
C VAL A 115 -6.64 19.50 9.75
N THR A 116 -6.32 20.53 10.53
CA THR A 116 -7.22 21.60 10.97
C THR A 116 -6.54 22.95 10.73
N LEU A 117 -7.32 24.05 10.76
CA LEU A 117 -6.76 25.40 10.60
C LEU A 117 -5.65 25.71 11.61
N GLU A 118 -5.78 25.18 12.83
CA GLU A 118 -4.85 25.43 13.93
C GLU A 118 -3.60 24.55 13.84
N ASN A 119 -3.71 23.36 13.22
CA ASN A 119 -2.63 22.39 13.18
C ASN A 119 -1.90 22.31 11.83
N ILE A 120 -2.38 23.02 10.80
CA ILE A 120 -1.93 22.86 9.42
C ILE A 120 -0.43 23.10 9.26
N SER A 121 0.13 24.10 9.94
CA SER A 121 1.58 24.38 9.92
C SER A 121 2.39 23.22 10.52
N ARG A 122 1.92 22.64 11.64
CA ARG A 122 2.57 21.47 12.26
C ARG A 122 2.41 20.21 11.42
N MET A 123 1.26 20.03 10.78
CA MET A 123 1.02 18.87 9.92
C MET A 123 1.87 18.95 8.66
N ALA A 124 2.12 20.13 8.09
CA ALA A 124 2.96 20.30 6.90
C ALA A 124 4.31 19.59 7.01
N SER A 125 5.01 19.76 8.12
CA SER A 125 6.30 19.10 8.39
C SER A 125 6.20 17.58 8.53
N ARG A 126 5.02 17.04 8.85
CA ARG A 126 4.80 15.58 8.89
C ARG A 126 4.53 14.97 7.52
N TRP A 127 4.31 15.81 6.50
CA TRP A 127 4.09 15.43 5.10
C TRP A 127 5.28 15.77 4.20
N GLU A 128 6.40 16.23 4.76
CA GLU A 128 7.67 16.44 4.04
C GLU A 128 8.35 15.15 3.60
#